data_AF-A0A327P1L6-F1
#
_entry.id   AF-A0A327P1L6-F1
#
_cell.length_a   1.000
_cell.length_b   1.000
_cell.length_c   1.000
_cell.angle_alpha   90.00
_cell.angle_beta   90.00
_cell.angle_gamma   90.00
#
_symmetry.space_group_name_H-M   'P 1'
#
loop_
_entity.id
_entity.type
_entity.pdbx_description
1 polymer ?
#
loop_
_entity_poly.entity_id
_entity_poly.type
_entity_poly.pdbx_seq_one_letter_code
_entity_poly.pdbx_strand_id
1 'polypeptide(L)'
;MWDDDDDDESGWDEDDEFDARKEHENIYKHPLMKKAKDIFALTRALVGSLDEARKELYGNIMMEDAMVLSAKFAAAEAISDYVLKMEKAMIMKVHAKSLNTMTYQLGMEETHAEEHLELLREAVEEYRLLFIEWQKGFDSSERNDDGWGIFTD
;
A
#
# COMPACT_ATOMS: atom_id res chain seq x y z
N MET A 1 1.98 -42.50 43.78
CA MET A 1 3.40 -42.23 44.13
C MET A 1 4.20 -42.71 42.96
N TRP A 2 4.64 -41.79 42.10
CA TRP A 2 6.04 -41.54 41.73
C TRP A 2 6.13 -40.02 41.74
N ASP A 3 7.02 -39.52 42.58
CA ASP A 3 7.28 -38.10 42.84
C ASP A 3 8.10 -37.49 41.70
N ASP A 4 7.93 -36.17 41.59
CA ASP A 4 8.84 -35.13 41.08
C ASP A 4 10.19 -35.58 40.53
N ASP A 5 10.50 -35.11 39.33
CA ASP A 5 11.72 -34.34 39.11
C ASP A 5 11.51 -33.43 37.88
N ASP A 6 11.62 -32.14 38.18
CA ASP A 6 11.69 -30.97 37.31
C ASP A 6 12.60 -31.17 36.09
N ASP A 7 12.19 -30.68 34.92
CA ASP A 7 13.06 -29.78 34.16
C ASP A 7 12.32 -29.05 33.02
N ASP A 8 12.60 -27.75 32.96
CA ASP A 8 12.24 -26.74 31.96
C ASP A 8 10.76 -26.30 31.89
N GLU A 9 10.45 -25.42 32.85
CA GLU A 9 9.77 -24.15 32.58
C GLU A 9 10.20 -23.56 31.21
N SER A 10 9.48 -23.88 30.15
CA SER A 10 9.43 -22.99 29.00
C SER A 10 8.57 -21.79 29.39
N GLY A 11 9.17 -20.85 30.11
CA GLY A 11 8.63 -19.53 30.42
C GLY A 11 8.46 -18.70 29.14
N TRP A 12 7.54 -19.14 28.29
CA TRP A 12 6.94 -18.29 27.29
C TRP A 12 5.96 -17.41 28.05
N ASP A 13 6.41 -16.22 28.45
CA ASP A 13 5.52 -15.18 28.94
C ASP A 13 4.41 -15.00 27.90
N GLU A 14 3.17 -15.39 28.24
CA GLU A 14 1.97 -15.24 27.39
C GLU A 14 1.70 -13.77 27.00
N ASP A 15 2.43 -12.82 27.60
CA ASP A 15 2.33 -11.38 27.35
C ASP A 15 3.13 -10.89 26.13
N ASP A 16 4.07 -11.68 25.60
CA ASP A 16 4.88 -11.37 24.39
C ASP A 16 4.37 -12.12 23.14
N GLU A 17 3.10 -12.56 23.12
CA GLU A 17 2.48 -13.07 21.91
C GLU A 17 2.34 -11.90 20.92
N PHE A 18 3.22 -11.86 19.91
CA PHE A 18 3.06 -11.07 18.69
C PHE A 18 1.62 -11.21 18.18
N ASP A 19 0.75 -10.26 18.53
CA ASP A 19 -0.65 -10.29 18.15
C ASP A 19 -0.76 -9.83 16.69
N ALA A 20 -0.36 -10.75 15.80
CA ALA A 20 -0.42 -10.60 14.36
C ALA A 20 -1.82 -10.15 13.89
N ARG A 21 -2.88 -10.49 14.65
CA ARG A 21 -4.26 -10.08 14.34
C ARG A 21 -4.46 -8.60 14.61
N LYS A 22 -3.97 -8.09 15.74
CA LYS A 22 -4.04 -6.67 16.09
C LYS A 22 -3.23 -5.78 15.13
N GLU A 23 -2.02 -6.19 14.77
CA GLU A 23 -1.23 -5.46 13.76
C GLU A 23 -1.93 -5.44 12.40
N HIS A 24 -2.40 -6.59 11.94
CA HIS A 24 -3.21 -6.70 10.73
C HIS A 24 -4.43 -5.76 10.79
N GLU A 25 -5.19 -5.78 11.89
CA GLU A 25 -6.33 -4.88 12.06
C GLU A 25 -5.94 -3.40 12.00
N ASN A 26 -4.83 -3.00 12.60
CA ASN A 26 -4.35 -1.61 12.58
C ASN A 26 -4.04 -1.17 11.14
N ILE A 27 -3.33 -1.99 10.38
CA ILE A 27 -3.01 -1.76 8.96
C ILE A 27 -4.30 -1.56 8.16
N TYR A 28 -5.30 -2.44 8.31
CA TYR A 28 -6.54 -2.37 7.54
C TYR A 28 -7.52 -1.30 8.00
N LYS A 29 -7.40 -0.80 9.24
CA LYS A 29 -8.17 0.34 9.74
C LYS A 29 -7.57 1.69 9.32
N HIS A 30 -6.28 1.72 8.96
CA HIS A 30 -5.57 2.94 8.59
C HIS A 30 -6.23 3.67 7.41
N PRO A 31 -6.39 5.01 7.46
CA PRO A 31 -7.05 5.77 6.39
C PRO A 31 -6.41 5.59 5.01
N LEU A 32 -5.08 5.54 4.94
CA LEU A 32 -4.36 5.36 3.67
C LEU A 32 -4.64 3.99 3.03
N MET A 33 -4.71 2.92 3.85
CA MET A 33 -5.06 1.58 3.37
C MET A 33 -6.50 1.52 2.85
N LYS A 34 -7.45 2.13 3.57
CA LYS A 34 -8.84 2.23 3.10
C LYS A 34 -8.92 2.94 1.76
N LYS A 35 -8.25 4.09 1.63
CA LYS A 35 -8.23 4.85 0.38
C LYS A 35 -7.55 4.08 -0.76
N ALA A 36 -6.49 3.31 -0.48
CA ALA A 36 -5.88 2.42 -1.48
C ALA A 36 -6.86 1.36 -2.00
N LYS A 37 -7.67 0.77 -1.11
CA LYS A 37 -8.71 -0.20 -1.49
C LYS A 37 -9.85 0.45 -2.27
N ASP A 38 -10.24 1.67 -1.92
CA ASP A 38 -11.23 2.43 -2.68
C ASP A 38 -10.73 2.68 -4.11
N ILE A 39 -9.48 3.12 -4.27
CA ILE A 39 -8.83 3.28 -5.57
C ILE A 39 -8.85 1.97 -6.36
N PHE A 40 -8.49 0.84 -5.74
CA PHE A 40 -8.53 -0.47 -6.40
C PHE A 40 -9.94 -0.84 -6.88
N ALA A 41 -10.96 -0.59 -6.07
CA ALA A 41 -12.35 -0.84 -6.45
C ALA A 41 -12.81 0.05 -7.62
N LEU A 42 -12.50 1.35 -7.57
CA LEU A 42 -12.79 2.30 -8.64
C LEU A 42 -12.09 1.92 -9.95
N THR A 43 -10.80 1.61 -9.88
CA THR A 43 -10.02 1.16 -11.03
C THR A 43 -10.60 -0.12 -11.63
N ARG A 44 -10.97 -1.10 -10.81
CA ARG A 44 -11.60 -2.34 -11.28
C ARG A 44 -12.92 -2.07 -12.00
N ALA A 45 -13.75 -1.18 -11.47
CA ALA A 45 -15.00 -0.81 -12.10
C ALA A 45 -14.76 -0.10 -13.44
N LEU A 46 -13.83 0.87 -13.48
CA LEU A 46 -13.44 1.58 -14.70
C LEU A 46 -12.92 0.60 -15.76
N VAL A 47 -11.94 -0.23 -15.44
CA VAL A 47 -11.36 -1.22 -16.37
C VAL A 47 -12.41 -2.23 -16.84
N GLY A 48 -13.37 -2.59 -15.98
CA GLY A 48 -14.50 -3.44 -16.34
C GLY A 48 -15.51 -2.80 -17.29
N SER A 49 -15.51 -1.46 -17.41
CA SER A 49 -16.39 -0.71 -18.31
C SER A 49 -15.76 -0.34 -19.66
N LEU A 50 -14.44 -0.51 -19.79
CA LEU A 50 -13.71 -0.27 -21.04
C LEU A 50 -14.09 -1.32 -22.10
N ASP A 51 -13.99 -0.93 -23.38
CA ASP A 51 -13.98 -1.90 -24.47
C ASP A 51 -12.73 -2.79 -24.44
N GLU A 52 -12.78 -3.88 -25.19
CA GLU A 52 -11.74 -4.92 -25.14
C GLU A 52 -10.36 -4.39 -25.55
N ALA A 53 -10.29 -3.50 -26.55
CA ALA A 53 -9.01 -2.97 -27.03
C ALA A 53 -8.32 -2.11 -25.97
N ARG A 54 -9.07 -1.23 -25.30
CA ARG A 54 -8.55 -0.39 -24.21
C ARG A 54 -8.23 -1.20 -22.97
N LYS A 55 -9.05 -2.20 -22.66
CA LYS A 55 -8.83 -3.10 -21.54
C LYS A 55 -7.55 -3.93 -21.73
N GLU A 56 -7.28 -4.42 -22.93
CA GLU A 56 -6.03 -5.14 -23.24
C GLU A 56 -4.81 -4.22 -23.14
N LEU A 57 -4.92 -2.99 -23.63
CA LEU A 57 -3.83 -2.03 -23.65
C LEU A 57 -3.50 -1.44 -22.27
N TYR A 58 -4.52 -1.12 -21.47
CA TYR A 58 -4.38 -0.34 -20.25
C TYR A 58 -4.78 -1.08 -18.97
N GLY A 59 -5.70 -2.05 -19.07
CA GLY A 59 -6.36 -2.64 -17.92
C GLY A 59 -5.40 -3.30 -16.94
N ASN A 60 -4.43 -4.07 -17.43
CA ASN A 60 -3.44 -4.74 -16.57
C ASN A 60 -2.57 -3.74 -15.81
N ILE A 61 -2.09 -2.69 -16.50
CA ILE A 61 -1.23 -1.65 -15.91
C ILE A 61 -2.00 -0.91 -14.80
N MET A 62 -3.24 -0.48 -15.09
CA MET A 62 -4.05 0.23 -14.09
C MET A 62 -4.36 -0.64 -12.87
N MET A 63 -4.69 -1.91 -13.08
CA MET A 63 -4.99 -2.84 -11.99
C MET A 63 -3.75 -3.12 -11.13
N GLU A 64 -2.58 -3.28 -11.75
CA GLU A 64 -1.31 -3.43 -11.04
C GLU A 64 -1.01 -2.17 -10.22
N ASP A 65 -1.07 -0.98 -10.83
CA ASP A 65 -0.83 0.28 -10.15
C ASP A 65 -1.68 0.44 -8.90
N ALA A 66 -2.99 0.16 -9.02
CA ALA A 66 -3.92 0.25 -7.90
C ALA A 66 -3.64 -0.80 -6.80
N MET A 67 -3.30 -2.03 -7.19
CA MET A 67 -3.00 -3.11 -6.24
C MET A 67 -1.75 -2.81 -5.41
N VAL A 68 -0.71 -2.28 -6.05
CA VAL A 68 0.59 -1.99 -5.43
C VAL A 68 0.47 -1.00 -4.27
N LEU A 69 -0.46 -0.03 -4.35
CA LEU A 69 -0.68 0.96 -3.28
C LEU A 69 -0.93 0.29 -1.91
N SER A 70 -1.86 -0.67 -1.88
CA SER A 70 -2.23 -1.37 -0.65
C SER A 70 -1.16 -2.37 -0.21
N ALA A 71 -0.55 -3.09 -1.16
CA ALA A 71 0.46 -4.10 -0.88
C ALA A 71 1.73 -3.48 -0.27
N LYS A 72 2.20 -2.35 -0.82
CA LYS A 72 3.41 -1.68 -0.34
C LYS A 72 3.18 -0.91 0.95
N PHE A 73 1.98 -0.38 1.18
CA PHE A 73 1.61 0.16 2.48
C PHE A 73 1.72 -0.91 3.57
N ALA A 74 1.07 -2.06 3.39
CA ALA A 74 1.11 -3.14 4.37
C ALA A 74 2.54 -3.64 4.62
N ALA A 75 3.36 -3.74 3.57
CA ALA A 75 4.77 -4.11 3.70
C ALA A 75 5.59 -3.06 4.47
N ALA A 76 5.32 -1.76 4.27
CA ALA A 76 6.01 -0.69 4.97
C ALA A 76 5.66 -0.63 6.46
N GLU A 77 4.39 -0.89 6.81
CA GLU A 77 3.94 -0.92 8.22
C GLU A 77 4.53 -2.10 9.01
N ALA A 78 4.90 -3.19 8.34
CA ALA A 78 5.50 -4.38 8.95
C ALA A 78 7.03 -4.29 9.15
N ILE A 79 7.64 -3.16 8.81
CA ILE A 79 9.10 -2.94 8.88
C ILE A 79 9.35 -1.73 9.77
N SER A 80 10.44 -1.70 10.54
CA SER A 80 10.83 -0.50 11.30
C SER A 80 11.87 0.36 10.55
N ASP A 81 12.76 -0.29 9.80
CA ASP A 81 13.84 0.33 9.03
C ASP A 81 13.36 1.45 8.09
N TYR A 82 13.97 2.63 8.27
CA TYR A 82 13.64 3.86 7.56
C TYR A 82 13.88 3.74 6.05
N VAL A 83 15.02 3.17 5.64
CA VAL A 83 15.41 3.09 4.22
C VAL A 83 14.40 2.23 3.47
N LEU A 84 14.10 1.04 3.99
CA LEU A 84 13.10 0.14 3.42
C LEU A 84 11.69 0.75 3.40
N LYS A 85 11.28 1.48 4.44
CA LYS A 85 10.01 2.23 4.43
C LYS A 85 9.96 3.27 3.31
N MET A 86 11.03 4.05 3.17
CA MET A 86 11.15 5.06 2.12
C MET A 86 11.11 4.46 0.72
N GLU A 87 11.73 3.30 0.50
CA GLU A 87 11.60 2.58 -0.77
C GLU A 87 10.15 2.19 -1.07
N LYS A 88 9.43 1.62 -0.10
CA LYS A 88 8.02 1.20 -0.31
C LYS A 88 7.16 2.42 -0.60
N ALA A 89 7.37 3.52 0.12
CA ALA A 89 6.71 4.79 -0.12
C ALA A 89 7.02 5.33 -1.54
N MET A 90 8.27 5.23 -2.02
CA MET A 90 8.64 5.63 -3.36
C MET A 90 7.91 4.82 -4.43
N ILE A 91 7.84 3.49 -4.28
CA ILE A 91 7.09 2.61 -5.17
C ILE A 91 5.60 3.01 -5.20
N MET A 92 4.98 3.19 -4.03
CA MET A 92 3.58 3.64 -3.94
C MET A 92 3.35 4.95 -4.70
N LYS A 93 4.25 5.92 -4.55
CA LYS A 93 4.18 7.21 -5.23
C LYS A 93 4.28 7.06 -6.75
N VAL A 94 5.17 6.20 -7.25
CA VAL A 94 5.33 5.95 -8.69
C VAL A 94 4.06 5.37 -9.28
N HIS A 95 3.50 4.33 -8.66
CA HIS A 95 2.26 3.70 -9.13
C HIS A 95 1.04 4.63 -9.02
N ALA A 96 0.93 5.43 -7.95
CA ALA A 96 -0.15 6.43 -7.85
C ALA A 96 -0.08 7.48 -8.97
N LYS A 97 1.13 7.94 -9.33
CA LYS A 97 1.33 8.87 -10.44
C LYS A 97 1.08 8.22 -11.81
N SER A 98 1.49 6.97 -11.98
CA SER A 98 1.21 6.17 -13.18
C SER A 98 -0.30 6.06 -13.38
N LEU A 99 -1.03 5.61 -12.36
CA LEU A 99 -2.48 5.47 -12.39
C LEU A 99 -3.17 6.80 -12.73
N ASN A 100 -2.77 7.90 -12.08
CA ASN A 100 -3.31 9.22 -12.38
C ASN A 100 -3.08 9.60 -13.85
N THR A 101 -1.87 9.38 -14.38
CA THR A 101 -1.53 9.68 -15.78
C THR A 101 -2.40 8.90 -16.75
N MET A 102 -2.63 7.62 -16.48
CA MET A 102 -3.48 6.74 -17.29
C MET A 102 -4.92 7.25 -17.36
N THR A 103 -5.46 7.85 -16.28
CA THR A 103 -6.80 8.45 -16.32
C THR A 103 -6.91 9.59 -17.33
N TYR A 104 -5.84 10.40 -17.49
CA TYR A 104 -5.84 11.49 -18.47
C TYR A 104 -5.70 10.95 -19.89
N GLN A 105 -4.87 9.92 -20.09
CA GLN A 105 -4.73 9.26 -21.38
C GLN A 105 -6.07 8.70 -21.87
N LEU A 106 -6.80 7.97 -21.02
CA LEU A 106 -8.13 7.46 -21.35
C LEU A 106 -9.18 8.55 -21.60
N GLY A 107 -9.07 9.70 -20.92
CA GLY A 107 -9.97 10.84 -21.15
C GLY A 107 -9.74 11.51 -22.52
N MET A 108 -8.49 11.54 -23.01
CA MET A 108 -8.17 12.09 -24.33
C MET A 108 -8.73 11.26 -25.49
N GLU A 109 -9.08 10.00 -25.25
CA GLU A 109 -9.61 9.09 -26.26
C GLU A 109 -11.14 9.16 -26.44
N GLU A 110 -11.79 10.19 -25.88
CA GLU A 110 -13.25 10.40 -25.90
C GLU A 110 -14.04 9.17 -25.42
N THR A 111 -13.53 8.54 -24.36
CA THR A 111 -14.24 7.44 -23.69
C THR A 111 -15.51 8.01 -23.01
N HIS A 112 -16.63 7.28 -23.06
CA HIS A 112 -17.89 7.68 -22.38
C HIS A 112 -17.82 7.51 -20.85
N ALA A 113 -16.62 7.64 -20.26
CA ALA A 113 -16.30 7.29 -18.88
C ALA A 113 -15.75 8.48 -18.07
N GLU A 114 -15.93 9.72 -18.53
CA GLU A 114 -15.29 10.90 -17.91
C GLU A 114 -15.63 11.05 -16.41
N GLU A 115 -16.88 10.81 -16.00
CA GLU A 115 -17.26 10.84 -14.58
C GLU A 115 -16.51 9.78 -13.76
N HIS A 116 -16.29 8.58 -14.30
CA HIS A 116 -15.51 7.52 -13.63
C HIS A 116 -14.02 7.87 -13.55
N LEU A 117 -13.49 8.53 -14.58
CA LEU A 117 -12.10 9.01 -14.60
C LEU A 117 -11.90 10.13 -13.57
N GLU A 118 -12.83 11.08 -13.48
CA GLU A 118 -12.80 12.17 -12.50
C GLU A 118 -12.85 11.63 -11.07
N LEU A 119 -13.78 10.71 -10.76
CA LEU A 119 -13.84 10.04 -9.46
C LEU A 119 -12.54 9.34 -9.07
N LEU A 120 -11.88 8.68 -10.02
CA LEU A 120 -10.59 8.02 -9.77
C LEU A 120 -9.47 9.05 -9.53
N ARG A 121 -9.44 10.16 -10.28
CA ARG A 121 -8.47 11.25 -10.06
C ARG A 121 -8.63 11.89 -8.68
N GLU A 122 -9.86 12.16 -8.27
CA GLU A 122 -10.15 12.68 -6.92
C GLU A 122 -9.69 11.71 -5.83
N ALA A 123 -9.99 10.42 -5.96
CA ALA A 123 -9.54 9.41 -5.01
C ALA A 123 -8.01 9.32 -4.91
N VAL A 124 -7.30 9.45 -6.05
CA VAL A 124 -5.82 9.49 -6.07
C VAL A 124 -5.27 10.75 -5.39
N GLU A 125 -5.94 11.89 -5.53
CA GLU A 125 -5.54 13.12 -4.85
C GLU A 125 -5.77 13.05 -3.33
N GLU A 126 -6.90 12.52 -2.89
CA GLU A 126 -7.16 12.24 -1.47
C GLU A 126 -6.11 11.27 -0.89
N TYR A 127 -5.78 10.22 -1.65
CA TYR A 127 -4.71 9.28 -1.29
C TYR A 127 -3.36 10.00 -1.15
N ARG A 128 -3.03 10.93 -2.05
CA ARG A 128 -1.78 11.70 -1.99
C ARG A 128 -1.69 12.53 -0.69
N LEU A 129 -2.79 13.13 -0.25
CA LEU A 129 -2.84 13.89 1.01
C LEU A 129 -2.62 12.98 2.22
N LEU A 130 -3.30 11.83 2.26
CA LEU A 130 -3.11 10.82 3.32
C LEU A 130 -1.69 10.24 3.31
N PHE A 131 -1.10 10.06 2.13
CA PHE A 131 0.26 9.55 1.94
C PHE A 131 1.32 10.53 2.48
N ILE A 132 1.10 11.83 2.31
CA ILE A 132 1.97 12.86 2.89
C ILE A 132 1.88 12.84 4.41
N GLU A 133 0.67 12.71 4.97
CA GLU A 133 0.50 12.63 6.42
C GLU A 133 1.17 11.38 7.00
N TRP A 134 0.98 10.23 6.37
CA TRP A 134 1.60 8.97 6.77
C TRP A 134 3.13 9.02 6.85
N GLN A 135 3.79 9.62 5.84
CA GLN A 135 5.26 9.73 5.82
C GLN A 135 5.83 10.56 6.98
N LYS A 136 5.05 11.46 7.59
CA LYS A 136 5.51 12.23 8.76
C LYS A 136 5.75 11.34 9.98
N GLY A 137 5.18 10.13 10.00
CA GLY A 137 5.37 9.14 11.05
C GLY A 137 6.63 8.29 10.90
N PHE A 138 7.44 8.50 9.85
CA PHE A 138 8.64 7.71 9.64
C PHE A 138 9.74 8.16 10.60
N ASP A 139 10.27 7.23 11.39
CA ASP A 139 11.42 7.47 12.23
C ASP A 139 12.71 7.24 11.43
N SER A 140 13.53 8.27 11.30
CA SER A 140 14.83 8.19 10.61
C SER A 140 15.98 7.71 11.50
N SER A 141 15.72 7.39 12.78
CA SER A 141 16.73 6.91 13.72
C SER A 141 17.23 5.50 13.37
N GLU A 142 16.33 4.63 12.90
CA GLU A 142 16.64 3.26 12.44
C GLU A 142 16.94 3.24 10.94
N ARG A 143 18.08 3.77 10.56
CA ARG A 143 18.53 3.85 9.17
C ARG A 143 19.66 2.86 8.92
N ASN A 144 19.32 1.68 8.38
CA ASN A 144 20.33 0.72 7.95
C ASN A 144 20.69 0.97 6.48
N ASP A 145 21.98 1.04 6.18
CA ASP A 145 22.48 1.14 4.80
C ASP A 145 22.30 -0.21 4.08
N ASP A 146 21.54 -0.18 2.98
CA ASP A 146 21.27 -1.33 2.13
C ASP A 146 22.29 -1.51 0.99
N GLY A 147 23.28 -0.62 0.90
CA GLY A 147 24.35 -0.63 -0.09
C GLY A 147 24.01 0.05 -1.42
N TRP A 148 22.82 0.63 -1.57
CA TRP A 148 22.41 1.35 -2.79
C TRP A 148 22.55 2.87 -2.69
N GLY A 149 22.83 3.40 -1.49
CA GLY A 149 23.12 4.83 -1.27
C GLY A 149 21.91 5.75 -1.46
N ILE A 150 20.68 5.24 -1.30
CA ILE A 150 19.45 6.03 -1.38
C ILE A 150 18.88 6.15 0.04
N PHE A 151 18.56 7.37 0.46
CA PHE A 151 18.02 7.69 1.80
C PHE A 151 19.01 7.51 2.98
N THR A 152 20.30 7.37 2.68
CA THR A 152 21.37 7.15 3.67
C THR A 152 22.01 8.44 4.20
N ASP A 153 21.92 9.54 3.44
CA ASP A 153 22.65 10.80 3.68
C ASP A 153 21.97 11.81 4.62
#